data_AF-A0A1P8RUL5-F1
#
_entry.id   AF-A0A1P8RUL5-F1
#
_cell.length_a   1.000
_cell.length_b   1.000
_cell.length_c   1.000
_cell.angle_alpha   90.00
_cell.angle_beta   90.00
_cell.angle_gamma   90.00
#
_symmetry.space_group_name_H-M   'P 1'
#
loop_
_entity.id
_entity.type
_entity.pdbx_description
1 polymer ?
#
loop_
_entity_poly.entity_id
_entity_poly.type
_entity_poly.pdbx_seq_one_letter_code
_entity_poly.pdbx_strand_id
1 'polypeptide(L)'
;MNKCYKMKRVIIFFCCISIGCSNVENNSKLESDEARTIWNQQKREQHLNNRNDKTTWDNQMLENDKQLIGIGEFGPFEIGVFPVPKYELLGKNSFKGLGNKTEDFKVGNKTVVMNSFFVAKNDINKKRLGDKHNDVFFQLLVLTDTLDTENYNLNKNIAISRNHPDYLAQGFVKTKTTTIDYVAFKTAEGGAYAIINTRLFHLNFGKTICIAPQKDGTFRSFQIKSPQLTSETIINFTESLTKDDDVVTFFNQKGAI
;
A
#
# COMPACT_ATOMS: atom_id res chain seq x y z
N MET A 1 34.56 16.50 91.16
CA MET A 1 34.53 15.04 90.91
C MET A 1 33.10 14.66 90.56
N ASN A 2 32.87 14.22 89.32
CA ASN A 2 31.88 13.22 88.89
C ASN A 2 31.78 13.30 87.36
N LYS A 3 32.55 12.43 86.70
CA LYS A 3 32.36 12.03 85.31
C LYS A 3 31.06 11.23 85.25
N CYS A 4 30.15 11.54 84.33
CA CYS A 4 29.12 10.57 83.97
C CYS A 4 28.73 10.66 82.49
N TYR A 5 29.22 9.65 81.77
CA TYR A 5 28.65 8.93 80.63
C TYR A 5 28.02 9.67 79.44
N LYS A 6 28.77 9.62 78.33
CA LYS A 6 28.27 9.66 76.94
C LYS A 6 27.30 8.49 76.71
N MET A 7 26.05 8.81 76.39
CA MET A 7 25.10 7.86 75.84
C MET A 7 25.02 8.07 74.32
N LYS A 8 25.51 7.08 73.56
CA LYS A 8 25.35 7.01 72.10
C LYS A 8 23.86 6.84 71.80
N ARG A 9 23.23 7.84 71.17
CA ARG A 9 21.89 7.68 70.60
C ARG A 9 22.00 6.88 69.31
N VAL A 10 21.63 5.60 69.41
CA VAL A 10 21.26 4.76 68.28
C VAL A 10 19.96 5.31 67.73
N ILE A 11 20.01 5.98 66.57
CA ILE A 11 18.81 6.37 65.84
C ILE A 11 18.53 5.25 64.85
N ILE A 12 17.45 4.53 65.12
CA ILE A 12 16.89 3.45 64.33
C ILE A 12 16.40 4.02 62.99
N PHE A 13 16.81 3.38 61.91
CA PHE A 13 16.30 3.58 60.56
C PHE A 13 14.77 3.34 60.55
N PHE A 14 13.98 4.41 60.40
CA PHE A 14 12.61 4.27 59.90
C PHE A 14 12.65 4.45 58.39
N CYS A 15 12.57 3.33 57.69
CA CYS A 15 12.47 3.22 56.25
C CYS A 15 11.09 3.76 55.83
N CYS A 16 10.99 5.05 55.51
CA CYS A 16 9.86 5.58 54.78
C CYS A 16 9.98 5.11 53.33
N ILE A 17 9.51 3.90 53.05
CA ILE A 17 9.17 3.48 51.70
C ILE A 17 7.99 4.35 51.27
N SER A 18 8.27 5.47 50.63
CA SER A 18 7.27 6.19 49.85
C SER A 18 6.95 5.31 48.63
N ILE A 19 5.99 4.41 48.80
CA ILE A 19 5.19 3.86 47.71
C ILE A 19 4.44 5.06 47.13
N GLY A 20 5.12 5.77 46.23
CA GLY A 20 4.44 6.62 45.27
C GLY A 20 3.70 5.70 44.33
N CYS A 21 2.50 5.29 44.71
CA CYS A 21 1.46 5.00 43.75
C CYS A 21 1.26 6.29 42.97
N SER A 22 2.01 6.48 41.89
CA SER A 22 1.54 7.34 40.81
C SER A 22 0.24 6.70 40.37
N ASN A 23 -0.87 7.27 40.84
CA ASN A 23 -2.17 7.10 40.23
C ASN A 23 -1.95 7.38 38.74
N VAL A 24 -1.82 6.31 37.95
CA VAL A 24 -2.14 6.37 36.54
C VAL A 24 -3.63 6.65 36.56
N GLU A 25 -3.97 7.92 36.63
CA GLU A 25 -5.28 8.39 36.20
C GLU A 25 -5.41 7.87 34.78
N ASN A 26 -6.19 6.81 34.64
CA ASN A 26 -6.85 6.46 33.40
C ASN A 26 -7.78 7.63 33.07
N ASN A 27 -7.18 8.70 32.56
CA ASN A 27 -7.85 9.68 31.75
C ASN A 27 -8.18 8.97 30.44
N SER A 28 -9.19 8.08 30.48
CA SER A 28 -9.97 7.77 29.32
C SER A 28 -10.70 9.06 28.95
N LYS A 29 -9.98 10.00 28.34
CA LYS A 29 -10.62 11.03 27.53
C LYS A 29 -11.52 10.26 26.60
N LEU A 30 -12.83 10.49 26.74
CA LEU A 30 -13.81 10.12 25.73
C LEU A 30 -13.26 10.68 24.42
N GLU A 31 -12.63 9.83 23.63
CA GLU A 31 -12.24 10.16 22.26
C GLU A 31 -13.52 10.66 21.59
N SER A 32 -13.45 11.86 21.02
CA SER A 32 -14.55 12.36 20.20
C SER A 32 -14.83 11.36 19.09
N ASP A 33 -16.07 11.29 18.61
CA ASP A 33 -16.42 10.39 17.50
C ASP A 33 -15.61 10.69 16.22
N GLU A 34 -15.00 11.88 16.12
CA GLU A 34 -14.00 12.23 15.10
C GLU A 34 -12.64 11.51 15.31
N ALA A 35 -12.15 11.39 16.54
CA ALA A 35 -10.93 10.62 16.83
C ALA A 35 -11.13 9.12 16.55
N ARG A 36 -12.35 8.61 16.81
CA ARG A 36 -12.74 7.23 16.48
C ARG A 36 -12.84 6.93 14.99
N THR A 37 -12.93 7.94 14.11
CA THR A 37 -13.04 7.72 12.64
C THR A 37 -11.71 7.92 11.91
N ILE A 38 -10.75 8.65 12.49
CA ILE A 38 -9.45 8.88 11.88
C ILE A 38 -8.51 7.69 12.13
N TRP A 39 -7.74 7.30 11.13
CA TRP A 39 -6.67 6.31 11.28
C TRP A 39 -5.52 6.90 12.10
N ASN A 40 -5.06 6.20 13.14
CA ASN A 40 -4.04 6.68 14.07
C ASN A 40 -3.11 5.54 14.51
N GLN A 41 -2.07 5.88 15.28
CA GLN A 41 -1.07 4.93 15.76
C GLN A 41 -1.68 3.81 16.61
N GLN A 42 -2.60 4.14 17.52
CA GLN A 42 -3.24 3.15 18.39
C GLN A 42 -4.02 2.10 17.58
N LYS A 43 -4.76 2.52 16.55
CA LYS A 43 -5.44 1.60 15.63
C LYS A 43 -4.48 0.75 14.80
N ARG A 44 -3.35 1.31 14.40
CA ARG A 44 -2.28 0.55 13.72
C ARG A 44 -1.75 -0.54 14.65
N GLU A 45 -1.42 -0.22 15.89
CA GLU A 45 -0.94 -1.18 16.88
C GLU A 45 -1.99 -2.27 17.16
N GLN A 46 -3.26 -1.87 17.33
CA GLN A 46 -4.37 -2.82 17.48
C GLN A 46 -4.50 -3.74 16.26
N HIS A 47 -4.42 -3.21 15.03
CA HIS A 47 -4.48 -4.01 13.81
C HIS A 47 -3.32 -5.02 13.73
N LEU A 48 -2.10 -4.61 14.10
CA LEU A 48 -0.94 -5.50 14.15
C LEU A 48 -1.12 -6.62 15.20
N ASN A 49 -1.69 -6.29 16.35
CA ASN A 49 -2.03 -7.28 17.38
C ASN A 49 -3.07 -8.28 16.88
N ASN A 50 -4.15 -7.80 16.24
CA ASN A 50 -5.16 -8.66 15.63
C ASN A 50 -4.52 -9.61 14.61
N ARG A 51 -3.62 -9.14 13.74
CA ARG A 51 -2.91 -10.00 12.78
C ARG A 51 -2.19 -11.17 13.44
N ASN A 52 -1.63 -10.98 14.63
CA ASN A 52 -0.93 -12.02 15.39
C ASN A 52 -1.87 -12.89 16.25
N ASP A 53 -3.11 -12.46 16.46
CA ASP A 53 -4.12 -13.15 17.26
C ASP A 53 -5.03 -14.02 16.38
N LYS A 54 -4.84 -15.34 16.49
CA LYS A 54 -5.60 -16.35 15.74
C LYS A 54 -7.11 -16.29 15.97
N THR A 55 -7.57 -15.74 17.10
CA THR A 55 -9.01 -15.62 17.40
C THR A 55 -9.70 -14.54 16.56
N THR A 56 -8.91 -13.63 15.97
CA THR A 56 -9.43 -12.54 15.12
C THR A 56 -9.48 -12.89 13.64
N TRP A 57 -8.84 -14.00 13.25
CA TRP A 57 -8.71 -14.41 11.86
C TRP A 57 -10.06 -14.78 11.23
N ASP A 58 -10.23 -14.39 9.98
CA ASP A 58 -11.34 -14.82 9.13
C ASP A 58 -10.99 -16.15 8.46
N ASN A 59 -11.33 -17.24 9.13
CA ASN A 59 -11.07 -18.59 8.61
C ASN A 59 -11.89 -18.90 7.34
N GLN A 60 -13.07 -18.29 7.17
CA GLN A 60 -13.85 -18.49 5.96
C GLN A 60 -13.14 -17.82 4.76
N MET A 61 -12.59 -16.62 4.97
CA MET A 61 -11.77 -15.97 3.96
C MET A 61 -10.53 -16.77 3.63
N LEU A 62 -9.83 -17.32 4.63
CA LEU A 62 -8.66 -18.18 4.40
C LEU A 62 -9.00 -19.42 3.56
N GLU A 63 -10.10 -20.12 3.85
CA GLU A 63 -10.47 -21.30 3.07
C GLU A 63 -10.81 -20.95 1.61
N ASN A 64 -11.44 -19.81 1.35
CA ASN A 64 -11.66 -19.32 -0.01
C ASN A 64 -10.34 -18.95 -0.69
N ASP A 65 -9.43 -18.29 0.04
CA ASP A 65 -8.15 -17.82 -0.47
C ASP A 65 -7.21 -18.97 -0.85
N LYS A 66 -7.23 -20.08 -0.12
CA LYS A 66 -6.46 -21.28 -0.44
C LYS A 66 -6.77 -21.83 -1.83
N GLN A 67 -7.98 -21.59 -2.33
CA GLN A 67 -8.34 -22.02 -3.69
C GLN A 67 -7.49 -21.30 -4.73
N LEU A 68 -6.98 -20.10 -4.45
CA LEU A 68 -6.17 -19.32 -5.39
C LEU A 68 -4.70 -19.74 -5.45
N ILE A 69 -4.25 -20.59 -4.52
CA ILE A 69 -2.85 -21.04 -4.46
C ILE A 69 -2.52 -21.87 -5.70
N GLY A 70 -1.50 -21.45 -6.44
CA GLY A 70 -1.05 -22.13 -7.65
C GLY A 70 -1.99 -22.04 -8.85
N ILE A 71 -3.07 -21.25 -8.79
CA ILE A 71 -4.01 -21.09 -9.92
C ILE A 71 -3.43 -20.25 -11.06
N GLY A 72 -2.41 -19.42 -10.82
CA GLY A 72 -1.69 -18.75 -11.89
C GLY A 72 -0.81 -17.59 -11.46
N GLU A 73 0.04 -17.15 -12.40
CA GLU A 73 0.91 -16.00 -12.21
C GLU A 73 0.10 -14.69 -12.27
N PHE A 74 0.00 -13.98 -11.15
CA PHE A 74 -0.60 -12.64 -11.05
C PHE A 74 0.42 -11.57 -10.63
N GLY A 75 1.71 -11.90 -10.70
CA GLY A 75 2.81 -11.08 -10.20
C GLY A 75 3.83 -11.91 -9.44
N PRO A 76 4.82 -11.26 -8.80
CA PRO A 76 5.94 -11.93 -8.15
C PRO A 76 5.60 -12.67 -6.85
N PHE A 77 4.41 -12.47 -6.27
CA PHE A 77 4.03 -13.07 -4.98
C PHE A 77 2.80 -13.96 -5.07
N GLU A 78 2.89 -15.12 -4.42
CA GLU A 78 1.78 -16.04 -4.23
C GLU A 78 0.65 -15.39 -3.41
N ILE A 79 -0.60 -15.64 -3.82
CA ILE A 79 -1.78 -15.10 -3.15
C ILE A 79 -2.45 -16.16 -2.28
N GLY A 80 -3.15 -15.71 -1.23
CA GLY A 80 -3.96 -16.59 -0.38
C GLY A 80 -3.20 -17.51 0.58
N VAL A 81 -1.92 -17.23 0.81
CA VAL A 81 -1.03 -18.06 1.65
C VAL A 81 -1.05 -17.72 3.14
N PHE A 82 -1.84 -16.73 3.58
CA PHE A 82 -1.89 -16.32 4.97
C PHE A 82 -3.31 -15.92 5.42
N PRO A 83 -3.66 -16.13 6.69
CA PRO A 83 -4.91 -15.67 7.27
C PRO A 83 -4.90 -14.16 7.48
N VAL A 84 -6.10 -13.56 7.47
CA VAL A 84 -6.28 -12.13 7.74
C VAL A 84 -7.28 -11.93 8.87
N PRO A 85 -7.13 -10.90 9.72
CA PRO A 85 -8.19 -10.53 10.67
C PRO A 85 -9.48 -10.12 9.95
N LYS A 86 -10.62 -10.34 10.60
CA LYS A 86 -11.91 -9.81 10.15
C LYS A 86 -11.86 -8.30 9.96
N TYR A 87 -12.27 -7.81 8.79
CA TYR A 87 -12.15 -6.38 8.44
C TYR A 87 -13.00 -5.47 9.33
N GLU A 88 -14.09 -5.99 9.88
CA GLU A 88 -15.02 -5.31 10.78
C GLU A 88 -14.36 -4.89 12.10
N LEU A 89 -13.24 -5.53 12.47
CA LEU A 89 -12.45 -5.15 13.66
C LEU A 89 -11.84 -3.75 13.55
N LEU A 90 -11.77 -3.20 12.33
CA LEU A 90 -11.32 -1.83 12.07
C LEU A 90 -12.47 -0.83 11.99
N GLY A 91 -13.71 -1.30 12.17
CA GLY A 91 -14.94 -0.51 12.10
C GLY A 91 -15.88 -0.97 10.98
N LYS A 92 -17.18 -0.68 11.15
CA LYS A 92 -18.17 -0.86 10.09
C LYS A 92 -17.75 -0.01 8.89
N ASN A 93 -17.88 -0.53 7.67
CA ASN A 93 -17.51 0.17 6.42
C ASN A 93 -16.02 0.54 6.26
N SER A 94 -15.12 -0.06 7.06
CA SER A 94 -13.66 0.09 6.92
C SER A 94 -13.18 -0.35 5.53
N PHE A 95 -13.77 -1.41 4.99
CA PHE A 95 -13.52 -1.91 3.63
C PHE A 95 -14.69 -1.63 2.69
N LYS A 96 -14.37 -1.10 1.49
CA LYS A 96 -15.35 -0.77 0.44
C LYS A 96 -14.95 -1.24 -0.97
N GLY A 97 -13.92 -2.08 -1.06
CA GLY A 97 -13.44 -2.63 -2.33
C GLY A 97 -12.18 -1.97 -2.86
N LEU A 98 -11.55 -2.71 -3.78
CA LEU A 98 -10.46 -2.28 -4.63
C LEU A 98 -10.81 -2.61 -6.08
N GLY A 99 -10.12 -1.97 -7.00
CA GLY A 99 -10.20 -2.36 -8.39
C GLY A 99 -8.95 -1.96 -9.16
N ASN A 100 -8.93 -2.39 -10.40
CA ASN A 100 -7.92 -2.06 -11.37
C ASN A 100 -8.57 -1.58 -12.69
N LYS A 101 -7.79 -0.87 -13.49
CA LYS A 101 -8.08 -0.57 -14.90
C LYS A 101 -6.87 -0.93 -15.73
N THR A 102 -7.14 -1.59 -16.85
CA THR A 102 -6.14 -1.97 -17.85
C THR A 102 -6.60 -1.40 -19.19
N GLU A 103 -5.69 -0.83 -19.97
CA GLU A 103 -5.97 -0.33 -21.31
C GLU A 103 -4.67 -0.21 -22.11
N ASP A 104 -4.76 -0.27 -23.44
CA ASP A 104 -3.62 -0.07 -24.32
C ASP A 104 -3.69 1.30 -25.01
N PHE A 105 -2.55 1.99 -25.07
CA PHE A 105 -2.43 3.31 -25.66
C PHE A 105 -1.41 3.35 -26.79
N LYS A 106 -1.58 4.32 -27.69
CA LYS A 106 -0.58 4.65 -28.72
C LYS A 106 0.20 5.89 -28.32
N VAL A 107 1.53 5.80 -28.41
CA VAL A 107 2.45 6.93 -28.32
C VAL A 107 3.26 6.95 -29.60
N GLY A 108 2.84 7.79 -30.56
CA GLY A 108 3.31 7.69 -31.94
C GLY A 108 2.93 6.33 -32.56
N ASN A 109 3.90 5.59 -33.08
CA ASN A 109 3.70 4.24 -33.64
C ASN A 109 3.88 3.12 -32.59
N LYS A 110 4.21 3.46 -31.34
CA LYS A 110 4.48 2.51 -30.27
C LYS A 110 3.22 2.21 -29.45
N THR A 111 3.16 0.99 -28.91
CA THR A 111 2.09 0.58 -27.99
C THR A 111 2.57 0.64 -26.55
N VAL A 112 1.75 1.21 -25.68
CA VAL A 112 2.00 1.29 -24.24
C VAL A 112 0.85 0.64 -23.50
N VAL A 113 1.13 -0.38 -22.69
CA VAL A 113 0.14 -1.05 -21.84
C VAL A 113 0.02 -0.27 -20.53
N MET A 114 -1.22 0.05 -20.14
CA MET A 114 -1.52 0.67 -18.86
C MET A 114 -2.07 -0.37 -17.87
N ASN A 115 -1.56 -0.33 -16.64
CA ASN A 115 -2.20 -0.91 -15.47
C ASN A 115 -2.39 0.16 -14.39
N SER A 116 -3.58 0.28 -13.82
CA SER A 116 -3.88 1.24 -12.76
C SER A 116 -4.70 0.60 -11.65
N PHE A 117 -4.49 1.03 -10.41
CA PHE A 117 -5.13 0.44 -9.23
C PHE A 117 -5.70 1.51 -8.32
N PHE A 118 -6.90 1.26 -7.81
CA PHE A 118 -7.62 2.21 -6.97
C PHE A 118 -8.26 1.55 -5.77
N VAL A 119 -8.43 2.36 -4.72
CA VAL A 119 -9.16 1.99 -3.51
C VAL A 119 -10.42 2.84 -3.39
N ALA A 120 -11.56 2.20 -3.11
CA ALA A 120 -12.82 2.89 -2.89
C ALA A 120 -12.78 3.77 -1.64
N LYS A 121 -13.59 4.83 -1.62
CA LYS A 121 -13.78 5.68 -0.45
C LYS A 121 -14.36 4.86 0.70
N ASN A 122 -13.73 4.94 1.87
CA ASN A 122 -14.10 4.25 3.10
C ASN A 122 -13.85 5.15 4.32
N ASP A 123 -14.19 4.69 5.51
CA ASP A 123 -14.06 5.50 6.73
C ASP A 123 -12.60 5.87 7.08
N ILE A 124 -11.63 5.07 6.63
CA ILE A 124 -10.20 5.28 6.85
C ILE A 124 -9.66 6.38 5.93
N ASN A 125 -10.10 6.43 4.67
CA ASN A 125 -9.53 7.32 3.66
C ASN A 125 -10.41 8.53 3.29
N LYS A 126 -11.69 8.58 3.71
CA LYS A 126 -12.68 9.60 3.28
C LYS A 126 -12.21 11.04 3.46
N LYS A 127 -11.51 11.36 4.55
CA LYS A 127 -10.99 12.71 4.82
C LYS A 127 -9.96 13.15 3.76
N ARG A 128 -9.10 12.21 3.31
CA ARG A 128 -8.08 12.47 2.29
C ARG A 128 -8.66 12.50 0.88
N LEU A 129 -9.74 11.77 0.63
CA LEU A 129 -10.39 11.71 -0.68
C LEU A 129 -11.29 12.92 -0.97
N GLY A 130 -11.78 13.60 0.07
CA GLY A 130 -12.77 14.67 -0.10
C GLY A 130 -14.01 14.12 -0.79
N ASP A 131 -14.45 14.76 -1.87
CA ASP A 131 -15.66 14.36 -2.61
C ASP A 131 -15.44 13.18 -3.57
N LYS A 132 -14.19 12.75 -3.81
CA LYS A 132 -13.88 11.66 -4.75
C LYS A 132 -14.33 10.29 -4.21
N HIS A 133 -14.90 9.47 -5.08
CA HIS A 133 -15.40 8.13 -4.71
C HIS A 133 -14.33 7.04 -4.60
N ASN A 134 -13.14 7.26 -5.16
CA ASN A 134 -11.97 6.39 -5.01
C ASN A 134 -10.68 7.19 -5.24
N ASP A 135 -9.54 6.55 -4.97
CA ASP A 135 -8.20 7.10 -5.17
C ASP A 135 -7.34 6.09 -5.92
N VAL A 136 -6.90 6.45 -7.12
CA VAL A 136 -5.84 5.72 -7.83
C VAL A 136 -4.55 5.91 -7.04
N PHE A 137 -3.95 4.82 -6.60
CA PHE A 137 -2.71 4.87 -5.82
C PHE A 137 -1.46 4.51 -6.61
N PHE A 138 -1.63 3.83 -7.74
CA PHE A 138 -0.54 3.43 -8.62
C PHE A 138 -1.04 3.32 -10.06
N GLN A 139 -0.24 3.81 -10.99
CA GLN A 139 -0.40 3.63 -12.42
C GLN A 139 0.95 3.27 -13.04
N LEU A 140 0.96 2.26 -13.89
CA LEU A 140 2.10 1.80 -14.66
C LEU A 140 1.79 1.90 -16.15
N LEU A 141 2.71 2.48 -16.91
CA LEU A 141 2.71 2.54 -18.36
C LEU A 141 3.95 1.81 -18.88
N VAL A 142 3.78 0.71 -19.62
CA VAL A 142 4.89 -0.10 -20.13
C VAL A 142 4.89 -0.11 -21.64
N LEU A 143 5.99 0.31 -22.25
CA LEU A 143 6.22 0.15 -23.68
C LEU A 143 6.34 -1.35 -24.03
N THR A 144 5.60 -1.80 -25.03
CA THR A 144 5.63 -3.18 -25.52
C THR A 144 5.83 -3.25 -27.03
N ASP A 145 6.51 -4.30 -27.47
CA ASP A 145 6.75 -4.68 -28.87
C ASP A 145 5.95 -5.93 -29.29
N THR A 146 5.04 -6.38 -28.41
CA THR A 146 4.15 -7.53 -28.65
C THR A 146 2.77 -7.30 -28.05
N LEU A 147 1.77 -7.89 -28.69
CA LEU A 147 0.41 -8.05 -28.18
C LEU A 147 0.11 -9.54 -28.26
N ASP A 148 -0.15 -10.17 -27.11
CA ASP A 148 -0.56 -11.57 -27.07
C ASP A 148 -2.07 -11.64 -27.25
N THR A 149 -2.50 -11.82 -28.51
CA THR A 149 -3.92 -11.94 -28.88
C THR A 149 -4.44 -13.37 -28.80
N GLU A 150 -3.59 -14.35 -28.47
CA GLU A 150 -3.95 -15.77 -28.45
C GLU A 150 -4.17 -16.26 -27.02
N ASN A 151 -3.18 -16.09 -26.15
CA ASN A 151 -3.20 -16.64 -24.79
C ASN A 151 -3.55 -15.58 -23.73
N TYR A 152 -3.63 -14.30 -24.12
CA TYR A 152 -3.90 -13.16 -23.23
C TYR A 152 -2.99 -13.15 -21.99
N ASN A 153 -1.75 -13.62 -22.14
CA ASN A 153 -0.76 -13.73 -21.08
C ASN A 153 0.29 -12.61 -21.14
N LEU A 154 0.07 -11.59 -21.97
CA LEU A 154 0.90 -10.38 -22.04
C LEU A 154 0.94 -9.64 -20.71
N ASN A 155 -0.23 -9.51 -20.08
CA ASN A 155 -0.43 -8.63 -18.93
C ASN A 155 -1.40 -9.29 -17.97
N LYS A 156 -0.93 -9.58 -16.76
CA LYS A 156 -1.77 -10.03 -15.65
C LYS A 156 -1.51 -9.18 -14.44
N ASN A 157 -2.58 -8.89 -13.71
CA ASN A 157 -2.50 -8.07 -12.53
C ASN A 157 -3.65 -8.31 -11.58
N ILE A 158 -3.44 -7.93 -10.32
CA ILE A 158 -4.43 -8.09 -9.26
C ILE A 158 -4.29 -7.01 -8.20
N ALA A 159 -5.43 -6.50 -7.73
CA ALA A 159 -5.53 -5.71 -6.50
C ALA A 159 -5.86 -6.62 -5.32
N ILE A 160 -5.09 -6.53 -4.23
CA ILE A 160 -5.13 -7.43 -3.09
C ILE A 160 -5.56 -6.66 -1.85
N SER A 161 -6.72 -7.05 -1.31
CA SER A 161 -7.29 -6.47 -0.10
C SER A 161 -6.79 -7.12 1.18
N ARG A 162 -6.11 -8.26 1.10
CA ARG A 162 -5.73 -9.11 2.26
C ARG A 162 -4.77 -8.47 3.25
N ASN A 163 -4.33 -7.25 2.98
CA ASN A 163 -3.54 -6.44 3.92
C ASN A 163 -4.37 -5.30 4.56
N HIS A 164 -5.70 -5.29 4.40
CA HIS A 164 -6.58 -4.20 4.84
C HIS A 164 -6.27 -3.83 6.31
N PRO A 165 -5.91 -2.56 6.59
CA PRO A 165 -6.21 -1.36 5.80
C PRO A 165 -5.12 -0.89 4.85
N ASP A 166 -4.05 -1.66 4.71
CA ASP A 166 -3.07 -1.48 3.65
C ASP A 166 -3.50 -2.28 2.41
N TYR A 167 -3.08 -1.81 1.25
CA TYR A 167 -3.50 -2.38 -0.02
C TYR A 167 -2.30 -2.64 -0.90
N LEU A 168 -2.32 -3.77 -1.59
CA LEU A 168 -1.27 -4.18 -2.49
C LEU A 168 -1.85 -4.36 -3.89
N ALA A 169 -1.07 -4.02 -4.89
CA ALA A 169 -1.30 -4.36 -6.28
C ALA A 169 -0.05 -5.03 -6.78
N GLN A 170 -0.20 -6.07 -7.60
CA GLN A 170 0.94 -6.69 -8.26
C GLN A 170 0.55 -7.18 -9.63
N GLY A 171 1.56 -7.46 -10.45
CA GLY A 171 1.37 -7.94 -11.79
C GLY A 171 2.66 -8.03 -12.55
N PHE A 172 2.52 -8.33 -13.82
CA PHE A 172 3.61 -8.28 -14.78
C PHE A 172 3.13 -7.79 -16.14
N VAL A 173 4.05 -7.27 -16.94
CA VAL A 173 3.88 -7.06 -18.38
C VAL A 173 5.03 -7.76 -19.10
N LYS A 174 4.71 -8.67 -20.02
CA LYS A 174 5.67 -9.37 -20.87
C LYS A 174 5.89 -8.57 -22.16
N THR A 175 7.12 -8.56 -22.63
CA THR A 175 7.52 -8.13 -23.98
C THR A 175 8.00 -9.36 -24.74
N LYS A 176 8.52 -9.22 -25.96
CA LYS A 176 9.12 -10.37 -26.66
C LYS A 176 10.32 -10.99 -25.93
N THR A 177 11.06 -10.20 -25.16
CA THR A 177 12.38 -10.61 -24.64
C THR A 177 12.52 -10.45 -23.12
N THR A 178 11.59 -9.79 -22.45
CA THR A 178 11.70 -9.49 -21.02
C THR A 178 10.34 -9.42 -20.32
N THR A 179 10.35 -9.51 -18.99
CA THR A 179 9.17 -9.36 -18.12
C THR A 179 9.38 -8.21 -17.15
N ILE A 180 8.38 -7.33 -17.09
CA ILE A 180 8.33 -6.21 -16.16
C ILE A 180 7.45 -6.63 -15.00
N ASP A 181 8.07 -7.08 -13.90
CA ASP A 181 7.38 -7.45 -12.67
C ASP A 181 7.24 -6.25 -11.77
N TYR A 182 6.06 -6.09 -11.18
CA TYR A 182 5.80 -4.99 -10.28
C TYR A 182 4.95 -5.39 -9.07
N VAL A 183 5.21 -4.67 -7.99
CA VAL A 183 4.33 -4.58 -6.83
C VAL A 183 4.20 -3.12 -6.45
N ALA A 184 3.00 -2.68 -6.12
CA ALA A 184 2.74 -1.39 -5.53
C ALA A 184 1.91 -1.57 -4.27
N PHE A 185 2.12 -0.72 -3.27
CA PHE A 185 1.34 -0.77 -2.06
C PHE A 185 1.05 0.62 -1.52
N LYS A 186 -0.08 0.72 -0.84
CA LYS A 186 -0.54 1.90 -0.16
C LYS A 186 -0.85 1.57 1.29
N THR A 187 -0.41 2.43 2.19
CA THR A 187 -0.71 2.30 3.61
C THR A 187 -1.90 3.16 4.03
N ALA A 188 -2.54 2.76 5.12
CA ALA A 188 -3.63 3.51 5.74
C ALA A 188 -3.21 4.93 6.20
N GLU A 189 -1.94 5.12 6.58
CA GLU A 189 -1.34 6.42 6.91
C GLU A 189 -1.14 7.32 5.68
N GLY A 190 -1.36 6.79 4.48
CA GLY A 190 -1.30 7.53 3.23
C GLY A 190 0.01 7.34 2.46
N GLY A 191 1.00 6.63 3.01
CA GLY A 191 2.21 6.24 2.28
C GLY A 191 1.88 5.40 1.04
N ALA A 192 2.65 5.57 -0.03
CA ALA A 192 2.49 4.78 -1.25
C ALA A 192 3.85 4.57 -1.93
N TYR A 193 4.08 3.33 -2.38
CA TYR A 193 5.35 2.88 -2.94
C TYR A 193 5.11 1.85 -4.05
N ALA A 194 6.07 1.73 -4.96
CA ALA A 194 6.14 0.63 -5.91
C ALA A 194 7.56 0.08 -6.00
N ILE A 195 7.67 -1.20 -6.30
CA ILE A 195 8.89 -1.85 -6.72
C ILE A 195 8.63 -2.40 -8.11
N ILE A 196 9.44 -2.01 -9.09
CA ILE A 196 9.37 -2.51 -10.46
C ILE A 196 10.75 -3.08 -10.79
N ASN A 197 10.82 -4.40 -11.03
CA ASN A 197 12.07 -5.15 -11.21
C ASN A 197 13.18 -4.67 -10.26
N THR A 198 12.91 -4.70 -8.95
CA THR A 198 13.80 -4.28 -7.85
C THR A 198 14.05 -2.77 -7.68
N ARG A 199 13.61 -1.90 -8.60
CA ARG A 199 13.70 -0.45 -8.42
C ARG A 199 12.56 0.07 -7.56
N LEU A 200 12.90 0.74 -6.45
CA LEU A 200 11.95 1.38 -5.54
C LEU A 200 11.50 2.75 -6.07
N PHE A 201 10.19 3.01 -5.99
CA PHE A 201 9.56 4.29 -6.30
C PHE A 201 8.73 4.76 -5.11
N HIS A 202 8.88 6.02 -4.73
CA HIS A 202 8.03 6.63 -3.72
C HIS A 202 6.88 7.37 -4.42
N LEU A 203 5.67 6.80 -4.37
CA LEU A 203 4.53 7.24 -5.16
C LEU A 203 3.89 8.55 -4.66
N ASN A 204 4.28 9.04 -3.48
CA ASN A 204 3.88 10.37 -3.00
C ASN A 204 4.47 11.50 -3.86
N PHE A 205 5.55 11.23 -4.60
CA PHE A 205 6.16 12.18 -5.54
C PHE A 205 5.69 12.00 -6.99
N GLY A 206 4.82 11.02 -7.24
CA GLY A 206 4.24 10.75 -8.55
C GLY A 206 3.72 9.33 -8.62
N LYS A 207 2.44 9.15 -8.97
CA LYS A 207 1.78 7.84 -8.93
C LYS A 207 1.88 7.09 -10.26
N THR A 208 2.24 7.80 -11.32
CA THR A 208 2.36 7.26 -12.67
C THR A 208 3.83 6.98 -12.97
N ILE A 209 4.14 5.72 -13.26
CA ILE A 209 5.48 5.28 -13.66
C ILE A 209 5.43 4.79 -15.10
N CYS A 210 6.29 5.36 -15.93
CA CYS A 210 6.55 4.90 -17.29
C CYS A 210 7.78 4.01 -17.30
N ILE A 211 7.71 2.85 -17.95
CA ILE A 211 8.81 1.91 -18.14
C ILE A 211 9.02 1.69 -19.62
N ALA A 212 10.24 1.96 -20.10
CA ALA A 212 10.66 1.72 -21.47
C ALA A 212 11.76 0.65 -21.50
N PRO A 213 11.42 -0.62 -21.79
CA PRO A 213 12.41 -1.65 -22.04
C PRO A 213 13.30 -1.30 -23.23
N GLN A 214 14.58 -1.62 -23.13
CA GLN A 214 15.58 -1.36 -24.16
C GLN A 214 15.99 -2.66 -24.85
N LYS A 215 16.46 -2.56 -26.09
CA LYS A 215 16.96 -3.70 -26.89
C LYS A 215 18.17 -4.41 -26.24
N ASP A 216 18.88 -3.74 -25.34
CA ASP A 216 20.00 -4.30 -24.58
C ASP A 216 19.56 -5.06 -23.31
N GLY A 217 18.24 -5.18 -23.06
CA GLY A 217 17.66 -5.84 -21.90
C GLY A 217 17.55 -4.95 -20.66
N THR A 218 18.07 -3.72 -20.68
CA THR A 218 17.93 -2.78 -19.57
C THR A 218 16.63 -1.99 -19.64
N PHE A 219 16.20 -1.38 -18.53
CA PHE A 219 15.00 -0.54 -18.49
C PHE A 219 15.36 0.92 -18.28
N ARG A 220 14.57 1.82 -18.88
CA ARG A 220 14.49 3.22 -18.48
C ARG A 220 13.16 3.43 -17.76
N SER A 221 13.16 4.31 -16.76
CA SER A 221 11.97 4.62 -15.98
C SER A 221 11.78 6.12 -15.87
N PHE A 222 10.54 6.58 -15.95
CA PHE A 222 10.18 7.99 -15.76
C PHE A 222 8.97 8.08 -14.82
N GLN A 223 9.11 8.83 -13.73
CA GLN A 223 8.06 9.00 -12.71
C GLN A 223 7.40 10.36 -12.88
N ILE A 224 6.08 10.35 -13.07
CA ILE A 224 5.29 11.54 -13.38
C ILE A 224 4.46 11.91 -12.16
N LYS A 225 4.50 13.20 -11.81
CA LYS A 225 3.65 13.77 -10.76
C LYS A 225 2.21 13.82 -11.25
N SER A 226 1.41 12.87 -10.79
CA SER A 226 -0.01 12.79 -11.13
C SER A 226 -0.87 13.69 -10.23
N PRO A 227 -1.97 14.27 -10.75
CA PRO A 227 -3.00 14.85 -9.89
C PRO A 227 -3.67 13.75 -9.05
N GLN A 228 -4.61 14.13 -8.19
CA GLN A 228 -5.45 13.15 -7.52
C GLN A 228 -6.42 12.52 -8.53
N LEU A 229 -6.15 11.29 -8.93
CA LEU A 229 -6.88 10.55 -9.96
C LEU A 229 -7.91 9.58 -9.36
N THR A 230 -9.00 9.35 -10.09
CA THR A 230 -10.01 8.33 -9.80
C THR A 230 -10.05 7.29 -10.92
N SER A 231 -10.80 6.21 -10.71
CA SER A 231 -11.11 5.22 -11.75
C SER A 231 -11.82 5.84 -12.97
N GLU A 232 -12.46 6.99 -12.81
CA GLU A 232 -13.16 7.69 -13.89
C GLU A 232 -12.22 8.61 -14.68
N THR A 233 -11.28 9.26 -14.00
CA THR A 233 -10.38 10.24 -14.64
C THR A 233 -9.10 9.64 -15.21
N ILE A 234 -8.75 8.40 -14.83
CA ILE A 234 -7.45 7.79 -15.16
C ILE A 234 -7.22 7.60 -16.66
N ILE A 235 -8.25 7.23 -17.42
CA ILE A 235 -8.13 7.00 -18.86
C ILE A 235 -7.82 8.32 -19.57
N ASN A 236 -8.65 9.35 -19.36
CA ASN A 236 -8.44 10.68 -19.96
C ASN A 236 -7.09 11.30 -19.57
N PHE A 237 -6.64 11.11 -18.32
CA PHE A 237 -5.32 11.54 -17.90
C PHE A 237 -4.21 10.81 -18.69
N THR A 238 -4.36 9.51 -18.91
CA THR A 238 -3.41 8.73 -19.70
C THR A 238 -3.40 9.16 -21.16
N GLU A 239 -4.56 9.43 -21.75
CA GLU A 239 -4.67 9.99 -23.10
C GLU A 239 -4.02 11.38 -23.24
N SER A 240 -3.99 12.19 -22.17
CA SER A 240 -3.22 13.43 -22.19
C SER A 240 -1.71 13.18 -22.12
N LEU A 241 -1.27 12.17 -21.36
CA LEU A 241 0.14 11.81 -21.27
C LEU A 241 0.67 11.26 -22.60
N THR A 242 -0.13 10.58 -23.40
CA THR A 242 0.35 10.07 -24.71
C THR A 242 0.68 11.17 -25.72
N LYS A 243 0.28 12.41 -25.42
CA LYS A 243 0.52 13.62 -26.22
C LYS A 243 1.52 14.58 -25.55
N ASP A 244 1.96 14.28 -24.34
CA ASP A 244 2.92 15.09 -23.61
C ASP A 244 4.33 14.88 -24.17
N ASP A 245 5.04 15.97 -24.45
CA ASP A 245 6.32 15.92 -25.15
C ASP A 245 7.38 15.11 -24.38
N ASP A 246 7.40 15.18 -23.04
CA ASP A 246 8.36 14.44 -22.23
C ASP A 246 8.05 12.93 -22.28
N VAL A 247 6.78 12.56 -22.21
CA VAL A 247 6.34 11.16 -22.30
C VAL A 247 6.57 10.59 -23.70
N VAL A 248 6.23 11.36 -24.74
CA VAL A 248 6.48 10.98 -26.14
C VAL A 248 7.97 10.79 -26.37
N THR A 249 8.79 11.73 -25.93
CA THR A 249 10.26 11.64 -26.04
C THR A 249 10.80 10.44 -25.29
N PHE A 250 10.33 10.19 -24.06
CA PHE A 250 10.76 9.08 -23.24
C PHE A 250 10.52 7.71 -23.90
N PHE A 251 9.34 7.48 -24.48
CA PHE A 251 9.04 6.20 -25.14
C PHE A 251 9.69 6.05 -26.52
N ASN A 252 10.03 7.16 -27.18
CA ASN A 252 10.70 7.17 -28.49
C ASN A 252 12.23 7.30 -28.41
N GLN A 253 12.82 7.26 -27.22
CA GLN A 253 14.27 7.33 -27.06
C GLN A 253 15.01 6.21 -27.82
N LYS A 254 16.22 6.52 -28.28
CA LYS A 254 17.09 5.56 -28.97
C LYS A 254 17.35 4.35 -28.07
N GLY A 255 17.11 3.15 -28.60
CA GLY A 255 17.33 1.88 -27.89
C GLY A 255 16.06 1.29 -27.29
N ALA A 256 14.99 2.06 -27.14
CA ALA A 256 13.69 1.54 -26.74
C ALA A 256 13.16 0.55 -27.78
N ILE A 257 12.49 -0.51 -27.32
CA ILE A 257 11.85 -1.51 -28.17
C ILE A 257 10.75 -0.90 -29.05
#